data_AF-A0A966JBZ0-F1
#
_entry.id   AF-A0A966JBZ0-F1
#
_cell.length_a   1.000
_cell.length_b   1.000
_cell.length_c   1.000
_cell.angle_alpha   90.00
_cell.angle_beta   90.00
_cell.angle_gamma   90.00
#
_symmetry.space_group_name_H-M   'P 1'
#
loop_
_entity.id
_entity.type
_entity.pdbx_description
1 polymer ?
#
loop_
_entity_poly.entity_id
_entity_poly.type
_entity_poly.pdbx_seq_one_letter_code
_entity_poly.pdbx_strand_id
1 'polypeptide(L)'
;ADHGQVHVGENIIEPSAALLALTSGQSGEGRMRWFHARSGAREELRDAVRDELGDTGWVRTVDEAIEEGWFGPRVPPPVRSRLGDVVVAAHEPVSYHDPDDSGPFELVCRHGSLTEQEMLVPLLVGRGRA
;
A
#
# COMPACT_ATOMS: atom_id res chain seq x y z
N ALA A 1 -10.56 13.93 11.49
CA ALA A 1 -9.37 13.13 11.17
C ALA A 1 -9.42 12.80 9.69
N ASP A 2 -8.27 12.63 9.06
CA ASP A 2 -8.11 12.20 7.66
C ASP A 2 -8.00 10.67 7.53
N HIS A 3 -7.43 10.00 8.54
CA HIS A 3 -7.39 8.53 8.65
C HIS A 3 -7.41 8.06 10.11
N GLY A 4 -7.57 6.75 10.30
CA GLY A 4 -7.31 6.05 11.57
C GLY A 4 -5.90 5.45 11.62
N GLN A 5 -5.69 4.46 12.50
CA GLN A 5 -4.39 3.78 12.70
C GLN A 5 -4.59 2.32 13.09
N VAL A 6 -3.60 1.48 12.76
CA VAL A 6 -3.51 0.06 13.10
C VAL A 6 -2.23 -0.18 13.88
N HIS A 7 -2.34 -0.90 15.00
CA HIS A 7 -1.18 -1.39 15.74
C HIS A 7 -0.57 -2.57 14.98
N VAL A 8 0.65 -2.38 14.45
CA VAL A 8 1.43 -3.42 13.76
C VAL A 8 2.52 -4.03 14.64
N GLY A 9 3.01 -3.29 15.64
CA GLY A 9 4.00 -3.78 16.60
C GLY A 9 5.28 -4.21 15.89
N GLU A 10 5.70 -5.46 16.14
CA GLU A 10 6.87 -6.08 15.51
C GLU A 10 6.50 -6.91 14.26
N ASN A 11 5.25 -6.88 13.79
CA ASN A 11 4.79 -7.66 12.63
C ASN A 11 5.26 -7.03 11.30
N ILE A 12 6.56 -7.01 11.11
CA ILE A 12 7.22 -6.49 9.91
C ILE A 12 7.45 -7.65 8.94
N ILE A 13 6.96 -7.51 7.72
CA ILE A 13 7.19 -8.45 6.63
C ILE A 13 8.27 -7.87 5.73
N GLU A 14 9.37 -8.60 5.60
CA GLU A 14 10.46 -8.27 4.69
C GLU A 14 10.26 -9.01 3.37
N PRO A 15 10.01 -8.30 2.25
CA PRO A 15 9.91 -8.94 0.94
C PRO A 15 11.21 -9.68 0.60
N SER A 16 11.08 -10.86 0.02
CA SER A 16 12.21 -11.73 -0.29
C SER A 16 13.14 -11.09 -1.33
N ALA A 17 14.43 -11.45 -1.28
CA ALA A 17 15.39 -10.99 -2.28
C ALA A 17 15.01 -11.42 -3.72
N ALA A 18 14.30 -12.55 -3.87
CA ALA A 18 13.80 -13.01 -5.16
C ALA A 18 12.70 -12.08 -5.72
N LEU A 19 11.73 -11.71 -4.88
CA LEU A 19 10.71 -10.72 -5.24
C LEU A 19 11.36 -9.36 -5.54
N LEU A 20 12.28 -8.90 -4.68
CA LEU A 20 12.96 -7.61 -4.86
C LEU A 20 13.81 -7.54 -6.12
N ALA A 21 14.36 -8.67 -6.61
CA ALA A 21 15.11 -8.74 -7.86
C ALA A 21 14.24 -8.40 -9.09
N LEU A 22 12.93 -8.62 -9.03
CA LEU A 22 11.98 -8.28 -10.10
C LEU A 22 11.63 -6.78 -10.14
N THR A 23 12.01 -6.02 -9.10
CA THR A 23 11.67 -4.60 -8.97
C THR A 23 12.85 -3.70 -9.37
N SER A 24 12.52 -2.54 -9.91
CA SER A 24 13.44 -1.40 -10.08
C SER A 24 13.44 -0.46 -8.88
N GLY A 25 12.47 -0.62 -7.98
CA GLY A 25 12.29 0.17 -6.78
C GLY A 25 10.92 -0.07 -6.16
N GLN A 26 10.71 0.56 -5.01
CA GLN A 26 9.47 0.52 -4.25
C GLN A 26 9.00 1.95 -3.95
N SER A 27 7.71 2.12 -3.68
CA SER A 27 7.15 3.38 -3.17
C SER A 27 5.92 3.14 -2.29
N GLY A 28 5.45 4.18 -1.62
CA GLY A 28 4.36 4.08 -0.65
C GLY A 28 4.89 3.93 0.76
N GLU A 29 4.11 3.30 1.64
CA GLU A 29 4.45 3.11 3.05
C GLU A 29 4.06 1.70 3.49
N GLY A 30 4.52 1.21 4.65
CA GLY A 30 4.41 -0.19 5.03
C GLY A 30 3.00 -0.79 5.05
N ARG A 31 1.93 0.01 5.13
CA ARG A 31 0.54 -0.49 5.00
C ARG A 31 0.06 -0.60 3.55
N MET A 32 0.63 0.18 2.64
CA MET A 32 0.33 0.15 1.21
C MET A 32 1.63 0.34 0.41
N ARG A 33 2.19 -0.77 -0.07
CA ARG A 33 3.48 -0.79 -0.76
C ARG A 33 3.26 -1.02 -2.26
N TRP A 34 3.91 -0.17 -3.06
CA TRP A 34 3.99 -0.29 -4.51
C TRP A 34 5.32 -0.90 -4.92
N PHE A 35 5.27 -1.87 -5.81
CA PHE A 35 6.43 -2.47 -6.46
C PHE A 35 6.49 -1.99 -7.92
N HIS A 36 7.63 -1.44 -8.33
CA HIS A 36 7.87 -0.96 -9.69
C HIS A 36 8.63 -2.03 -10.46
N ALA A 37 8.02 -2.66 -11.45
CA ALA A 37 8.61 -3.76 -12.18
C ALA A 37 9.86 -3.33 -12.95
N ARG A 38 10.84 -4.22 -13.07
CA ARG A 38 11.85 -4.11 -14.13
C ARG A 38 11.20 -4.33 -15.49
N SER A 39 11.86 -3.84 -16.54
CA SER A 39 11.40 -4.00 -17.92
C SER A 39 11.12 -5.47 -18.24
N GLY A 40 9.88 -5.79 -18.63
CA GLY A 40 9.44 -7.14 -18.98
C GLY A 40 9.02 -8.03 -17.81
N ALA A 41 9.17 -7.59 -16.55
CA ALA A 41 8.93 -8.42 -15.37
C ALA A 41 7.53 -8.23 -14.72
N ARG A 42 6.64 -7.47 -15.35
CA ARG A 42 5.36 -7.05 -14.71
C ARG A 42 4.47 -8.22 -14.29
N GLU A 43 4.30 -9.21 -15.15
CA GLU A 43 3.44 -10.38 -14.87
C GLU A 43 4.07 -11.28 -13.80
N GLU A 44 5.36 -11.55 -13.92
CA GLU A 44 6.13 -12.32 -12.93
C GLU A 44 6.12 -11.63 -11.56
N LEU A 45 6.28 -10.30 -11.52
CA LEU A 45 6.19 -9.52 -10.29
C LEU A 45 4.81 -9.63 -9.65
N ARG A 46 3.73 -9.52 -10.45
CA ARG A 46 2.36 -9.68 -9.93
C ARG A 46 2.19 -11.03 -9.26
N ASP A 47 2.65 -12.09 -9.89
CA ASP A 47 2.49 -13.45 -9.39
C ASP A 47 3.35 -13.66 -8.14
N ALA A 48 4.62 -13.22 -8.16
CA ALA A 48 5.50 -13.27 -6.98
C ALA A 48 4.95 -12.49 -5.78
N VAL A 49 4.45 -11.27 -5.99
CA VAL A 49 3.84 -10.46 -4.91
C VAL A 49 2.56 -11.13 -4.38
N ARG A 50 1.75 -11.73 -5.27
CA ARG A 50 0.54 -12.43 -4.87
C ARG A 50 0.85 -13.69 -4.05
N ASP A 51 1.82 -14.47 -4.49
CA ASP A 51 2.21 -15.71 -3.82
C ASP A 51 2.88 -15.44 -2.46
N GLU A 52 3.68 -14.37 -2.36
CA GLU A 52 4.42 -14.06 -1.14
C GLU A 52 3.62 -13.24 -0.12
N LEU A 53 2.82 -12.26 -0.58
CA LEU A 53 2.20 -11.25 0.29
C LEU A 53 0.66 -11.30 0.28
N GLY A 54 0.05 -12.18 -0.53
CA GLY A 54 -1.40 -12.27 -0.71
C GLY A 54 -2.18 -12.71 0.53
N ASP A 55 -1.55 -13.45 1.43
CA ASP A 55 -2.18 -13.90 2.69
C ASP A 55 -2.42 -12.74 3.66
N THR A 56 -1.59 -11.68 3.59
CA THR A 56 -1.64 -10.55 4.54
C THR A 56 -2.10 -9.23 3.90
N GLY A 57 -2.22 -9.17 2.58
CA GLY A 57 -2.68 -7.98 1.87
C GLY A 57 -3.42 -8.25 0.56
N TRP A 58 -4.26 -7.29 0.18
CA TRP A 58 -4.88 -7.25 -1.13
C TRP A 58 -3.84 -6.87 -2.18
N VAL A 59 -3.50 -7.82 -3.05
CA VAL A 59 -2.60 -7.61 -4.17
C VAL A 59 -3.40 -7.23 -5.42
N ARG A 60 -3.02 -6.09 -6.01
CA ARG A 60 -3.60 -5.56 -7.26
C ARG A 60 -2.52 -5.08 -8.20
N THR A 61 -2.72 -5.27 -9.49
CA THR A 61 -2.04 -4.47 -10.49
C THR A 61 -2.55 -3.03 -10.44
N VAL A 62 -1.77 -2.10 -10.97
CA VAL A 62 -2.20 -0.70 -11.10
C VAL A 62 -3.44 -0.51 -11.98
N ASP A 63 -3.70 -1.42 -12.92
CA ASP A 63 -4.91 -1.37 -13.76
C ASP A 63 -6.13 -1.75 -12.91
N GLU A 64 -6.04 -2.87 -12.19
CA GLU A 64 -7.11 -3.32 -11.30
C GLU A 64 -7.42 -2.29 -10.21
N ALA A 65 -6.40 -1.71 -9.55
CA ALA A 65 -6.62 -0.69 -8.52
C ALA A 65 -7.33 0.57 -9.05
N ILE A 66 -7.07 0.95 -10.31
CA ILE A 66 -7.76 2.07 -10.95
C ILE A 66 -9.19 1.69 -11.34
N GLU A 67 -9.39 0.50 -11.91
CA GLU A 67 -10.71 -0.02 -12.28
C GLU A 67 -11.62 -0.18 -11.07
N GLU A 68 -11.08 -0.61 -9.93
CA GLU A 68 -11.77 -0.68 -8.64
C GLU A 68 -12.03 0.72 -8.02
N GLY A 69 -11.50 1.78 -8.62
CA GLY A 69 -11.80 3.16 -8.25
C GLY A 69 -11.05 3.65 -7.01
N TRP A 70 -9.91 3.06 -6.64
CA TRP A 70 -9.15 3.44 -5.44
C TRP A 70 -8.72 4.92 -5.45
N PHE A 71 -8.58 5.49 -6.65
CA PHE A 71 -8.16 6.88 -6.87
C PHE A 71 -9.30 7.79 -7.34
N GLY A 72 -10.54 7.33 -7.22
CA GLY A 72 -11.71 8.01 -7.74
C GLY A 72 -11.94 7.76 -9.24
N PRO A 73 -12.91 8.46 -9.85
CA PRO A 73 -13.46 8.09 -11.16
C PRO A 73 -12.55 8.41 -12.35
N ARG A 74 -11.49 9.21 -12.14
CA ARG A 74 -10.56 9.64 -13.20
C ARG A 74 -9.15 9.74 -12.65
N VAL A 75 -8.21 9.05 -13.28
CA VAL A 75 -6.78 9.14 -12.97
C VAL A 75 -6.03 9.82 -14.11
N PRO A 76 -5.56 11.06 -13.94
CA PRO A 76 -4.78 11.76 -14.95
C PRO A 76 -3.46 11.05 -15.26
N PRO A 77 -2.93 11.12 -16.50
CA PRO A 77 -1.67 10.47 -16.87
C PRO A 77 -0.47 10.80 -15.94
N PRO A 78 -0.27 12.04 -15.47
CA PRO A 78 0.82 12.35 -14.53
C PRO A 78 0.68 11.71 -13.14
N VAL A 79 -0.55 11.34 -12.74
CA VAL A 79 -0.80 10.60 -11.50
C VAL A 79 -0.51 9.13 -11.72
N ARG A 80 -1.04 8.56 -12.82
CA ARG A 80 -0.78 7.16 -13.20
C ARG A 80 0.72 6.86 -13.30
N SER A 81 1.53 7.78 -13.83
CA SER A 81 2.97 7.58 -13.98
C SER A 81 3.77 7.54 -12.66
N ARG A 82 3.14 7.85 -11.52
CA ARG A 82 3.75 7.77 -10.18
C ARG A 82 3.38 6.50 -9.43
N LEU A 83 2.35 5.79 -9.89
CA LEU A 83 1.94 4.52 -9.31
C LEU A 83 2.88 3.42 -9.80
N GLY A 84 3.23 2.49 -8.91
CA GLY A 84 3.96 1.28 -9.30
C GLY A 84 3.10 0.33 -10.13
N ASP A 85 3.66 -0.80 -10.51
CA ASP A 85 2.96 -1.77 -11.37
C ASP A 85 2.02 -2.68 -10.58
N VAL A 86 2.40 -3.00 -9.34
CA VAL A 86 1.67 -3.86 -8.42
C VAL A 86 1.66 -3.19 -7.05
N VAL A 87 0.50 -3.15 -6.41
CA VAL A 87 0.31 -2.69 -5.03
C VAL A 87 -0.11 -3.85 -4.15
N VAL A 88 0.41 -3.86 -2.93
CA VAL A 88 -0.13 -4.64 -1.83
C VAL A 88 -0.67 -3.68 -0.76
N ALA A 89 -1.94 -3.82 -0.42
CA ALA A 89 -2.59 -3.09 0.67
C ALA A 89 -2.86 -4.06 1.83
N ALA A 90 -2.22 -3.88 2.98
CA ALA A 90 -2.31 -4.80 4.11
C ALA A 90 -3.74 -4.90 4.68
N HIS A 91 -4.30 -6.10 4.76
CA HIS A 91 -5.57 -6.35 5.46
C HIS A 91 -5.35 -6.94 6.86
N GLU A 92 -4.23 -7.62 7.06
CA GLU A 92 -3.76 -8.06 8.39
C GLU A 92 -2.96 -6.94 9.10
N PRO A 93 -2.76 -6.99 10.43
CA PRO A 93 -2.01 -5.97 11.18
C PRO A 93 -0.47 -6.11 11.02
N VAL A 94 -0.01 -5.98 9.77
CA VAL A 94 1.40 -6.10 9.36
C VAL A 94 1.92 -4.82 8.69
N SER A 95 3.23 -4.73 8.51
CA SER A 95 3.89 -3.67 7.74
C SER A 95 4.91 -4.25 6.76
N TYR A 96 4.82 -3.90 5.48
CA TYR A 96 5.78 -4.29 4.45
C TYR A 96 7.02 -3.38 4.48
N HIS A 97 8.16 -3.97 4.78
CA HIS A 97 9.44 -3.30 4.86
C HIS A 97 9.99 -2.99 3.46
N ASP A 98 10.60 -1.81 3.33
CA ASP A 98 11.39 -1.44 2.17
C ASP A 98 12.80 -1.10 2.67
N PRO A 99 13.85 -1.82 2.21
CA PRO A 99 15.22 -1.57 2.66
C PRO A 99 15.73 -0.16 2.30
N ASP A 100 15.09 0.53 1.36
CA ASP A 100 15.44 1.89 0.95
C ASP A 100 14.63 2.98 1.69
N ASP A 101 13.69 2.61 2.58
CA ASP A 101 13.01 3.59 3.43
C ASP A 101 14.06 4.32 4.33
N SER A 102 13.88 5.62 4.56
CA SER A 102 14.84 6.46 5.31
C SER A 102 14.23 7.21 6.50
N GLY A 103 12.97 6.93 6.81
CA GLY A 103 12.22 7.56 7.91
C GLY A 103 12.47 6.92 9.28
N PRO A 104 11.83 7.41 10.35
CA PRO A 104 11.85 6.73 11.65
C PRO A 104 11.15 5.37 11.52
N PHE A 105 11.91 4.28 11.68
CA PHE A 105 11.41 2.92 11.44
C PHE A 105 10.66 2.30 12.62
N GLU A 106 10.93 2.76 13.85
CA GLU A 106 10.35 2.19 15.07
C GLU A 106 8.94 2.76 15.33
N LEU A 107 8.00 2.40 14.46
CA LEU A 107 6.58 2.76 14.59
C LEU A 107 5.76 1.53 14.95
N VAL A 108 5.17 1.54 16.15
CA VAL A 108 4.26 0.49 16.60
C VAL A 108 2.87 0.58 15.96
N CYS A 109 2.48 1.78 15.49
CA CYS A 109 1.22 2.01 14.78
C CYS A 109 1.48 2.60 13.39
N ARG A 110 0.71 2.17 12.40
CA ARG A 110 0.79 2.65 11.01
C ARG A 110 -0.61 2.82 10.41
N HIS A 111 -0.69 3.45 9.24
CA HIS A 111 -1.92 3.60 8.47
C HIS A 111 -1.60 3.63 6.96
N GLY A 112 -2.63 3.67 6.12
CA GLY A 112 -2.49 3.84 4.68
C GLY A 112 -3.06 2.70 3.83
N SER A 113 -3.55 1.62 4.46
CA SER A 113 -4.30 0.57 3.77
C SER A 113 -5.81 0.81 3.82
N LEU A 114 -6.58 -0.17 3.34
CA LEU A 114 -8.02 -0.10 3.09
C LEU A 114 -8.86 -0.73 4.21
N THR A 115 -8.29 -1.02 5.37
CA THR A 115 -9.05 -1.60 6.49
C THR A 115 -10.01 -0.58 7.08
N GLU A 116 -11.10 -1.03 7.71
CA GLU A 116 -12.06 -0.15 8.38
C GLU A 116 -11.39 0.72 9.46
N GLN A 117 -10.39 0.18 10.16
CA GLN A 117 -9.63 0.90 11.20
C GLN A 117 -8.81 2.07 10.64
N GLU A 118 -8.46 2.03 9.35
CA GLU A 118 -7.69 3.08 8.68
C GLU A 118 -8.61 4.07 7.95
N MET A 119 -9.70 3.58 7.36
CA MET A 119 -10.56 4.36 6.49
C MET A 119 -11.72 5.08 7.21
N LEU A 120 -12.24 4.51 8.30
CA LEU A 120 -13.39 5.10 9.01
C LEU A 120 -12.92 6.15 10.03
N VAL A 121 -13.30 7.41 9.79
CA VAL A 121 -12.92 8.55 10.63
C VAL A 121 -14.13 9.25 11.25
N PRO A 122 -14.01 9.79 12.47
CA PRO A 122 -15.09 10.54 13.09
C PRO A 122 -15.36 11.85 12.35
N LEU A 123 -16.64 12.12 12.10
CA LEU A 123 -17.14 13.41 11.63
C LEU A 123 -18.08 13.99 12.68
N LEU A 124 -17.67 15.11 13.30
CA LEU A 124 -18.52 15.86 14.22
C LEU A 124 -18.99 17.15 13.56
N VAL A 125 -20.31 17.35 13.52
CA VAL A 125 -20.93 18.55 12.94
C VAL A 125 -21.84 19.18 13.99
N GLY A 126 -21.75 20.51 14.13
CA GLY A 126 -22.59 21.29 15.03
C GLY A 126 -23.14 22.53 14.33
N ARG A 127 -24.29 23.02 14.79
CA ARG A 127 -24.83 24.33 14.38
C ARG A 127 -24.43 25.38 15.41
N GLY A 128 -23.78 26.46 14.96
CA GLY A 128 -23.58 27.64 15.79
C GLY A 128 -24.91 28.36 16.06
N ARG A 129 -25.01 29.06 17.20
CA ARG A 129 -26.05 30.07 17.41
C ARG A 129 -25.54 31.41 16.86
N ALA A 130 -26.42 32.16 16.20
CA ALA A 130 -26.17 33.56 15.83
C ALA A 130 -26.11 34.45 17.07
#